data_AF-A0A2D9BA85-F1
#
_entry.id   AF-A0A2D9BA85-F1
#
_cell.length_a   1.000
_cell.length_b   1.000
_cell.length_c   1.000
_cell.angle_alpha   90.00
_cell.angle_beta   90.00
_cell.angle_gamma   90.00
#
_symmetry.space_group_name_H-M   'P 1'
#
loop_
_entity.id
_entity.type
_entity.pdbx_description
1 polymer ?
#
loop_
_entity_poly.entity_id
_entity_poly.type
_entity_poly.pdbx_seq_one_letter_code
_entity_poly.pdbx_strand_id
1 'polypeptide(L)'
;VVNLFQYIKKLPYSLKLKLLLYSFLRYIVFSLLFFVILLFFDADISIVKAVPLIFAMYLLVSIVPSFFIFDIIIRGGVAVWLFSLVGINEVTVLCTVFTMWLLNFILPALVGSFFVARYKTRNV
;
A
#
# COMPACT_ATOMS: atom_id res chain seq x y z
N VAL A 1 -7.65 20.62 -18.20
CA VAL A 1 -7.60 19.18 -18.53
C VAL A 1 -6.90 18.90 -19.87
N VAL A 2 -7.17 19.67 -20.95
CA VAL A 2 -6.54 19.49 -22.30
C VAL A 2 -5.00 19.55 -22.27
N ASN A 3 -4.40 20.42 -21.45
CA ASN A 3 -2.94 20.56 -21.34
C ASN A 3 -2.24 19.36 -20.66
N LEU A 4 -2.95 18.61 -19.81
CA LEU A 4 -2.38 17.49 -19.05
C LEU A 4 -2.13 16.26 -19.95
N PHE A 5 -3.10 15.95 -20.82
CA PHE A 5 -2.95 14.84 -21.78
C PHE A 5 -1.85 15.11 -22.81
N GLN A 6 -1.69 16.36 -23.26
CA GLN A 6 -0.57 16.74 -24.12
C GLN A 6 0.78 16.59 -23.42
N TYR A 7 0.86 16.91 -22.12
CA TYR A 7 2.07 16.75 -21.32
C TYR A 7 2.46 15.26 -21.15
N ILE A 8 1.48 14.40 -20.84
CA ILE A 8 1.71 12.93 -20.74
C ILE A 8 2.16 12.33 -22.08
N LYS A 9 1.64 12.84 -23.21
CA LYS A 9 2.11 12.43 -24.54
C LYS A 9 3.55 12.85 -24.82
N LYS A 10 4.00 14.00 -24.30
CA LYS A 10 5.39 14.49 -24.44
C LYS A 10 6.41 13.75 -23.57
N LEU A 11 5.99 12.94 -22.61
CA LEU A 11 6.92 12.18 -21.76
C LEU A 11 7.68 11.11 -22.58
N PRO A 12 9.00 10.99 -22.40
CA PRO A 12 9.83 10.05 -23.14
C PRO A 12 9.42 8.60 -22.82
N TYR A 13 9.49 7.72 -23.82
CA TYR A 13 9.10 6.31 -23.70
C TYR A 13 9.91 5.58 -22.62
N SER A 14 11.20 5.88 -22.51
CA SER A 14 12.09 5.31 -21.48
C SER A 14 11.61 5.62 -20.06
N LEU A 15 11.03 6.80 -19.81
CA LEU A 15 10.47 7.16 -18.52
C LEU A 15 9.16 6.40 -18.25
N LYS A 16 8.28 6.28 -19.24
CA LYS A 16 7.03 5.52 -19.12
C LYS A 16 7.31 4.06 -18.74
N LEU A 17 8.28 3.44 -19.40
CA LEU A 17 8.69 2.06 -19.10
C LEU A 17 9.27 1.92 -17.69
N LYS A 18 10.13 2.86 -17.26
CA LYS A 18 10.67 2.89 -15.90
C LYS A 18 9.57 3.02 -14.85
N LEU A 19 8.63 3.93 -15.05
CA LEU A 19 7.49 4.13 -14.14
C LEU A 19 6.63 2.88 -14.02
N LEU A 20 6.35 2.21 -15.14
CA LEU A 20 5.59 0.96 -15.16
C LEU A 20 6.34 -0.15 -14.41
N LEU A 21 7.64 -0.28 -14.65
CA LEU A 21 8.49 -1.24 -13.94
C LEU A 21 8.53 -0.98 -12.43
N TYR A 22 8.73 0.27 -12.00
CA TYR A 22 8.74 0.62 -10.57
C TYR A 22 7.39 0.39 -9.91
N SER A 23 6.29 0.69 -10.61
CA SER A 23 4.94 0.45 -10.09
C SER A 23 4.66 -1.05 -9.92
N PHE A 24 5.10 -1.85 -10.89
CA PHE A 24 4.98 -3.30 -10.84
C PHE A 24 5.83 -3.92 -9.73
N LEU A 25 7.10 -3.52 -9.61
CA LEU A 25 7.99 -3.98 -8.55
C LEU A 25 7.46 -3.60 -7.17
N ARG A 26 6.99 -2.36 -7.01
CA ARG A 26 6.32 -1.91 -5.79
C ARG A 26 5.15 -2.83 -5.45
N TYR A 27 4.27 -3.11 -6.42
CA TYR A 27 3.12 -3.97 -6.19
C TYR A 27 3.53 -5.38 -5.70
N ILE A 28 4.54 -5.99 -6.31
CA ILE A 28 5.07 -7.30 -5.90
C ILE A 28 5.60 -7.26 -4.47
N VAL A 29 6.45 -6.28 -4.15
CA VAL A 29 7.04 -6.13 -2.81
C VAL A 29 5.96 -5.96 -1.76
N PHE A 30 4.97 -5.11 -2.00
CA PHE A 30 3.87 -4.87 -1.07
C PHE A 30 2.97 -6.11 -0.90
N SER A 31 2.74 -6.87 -1.97
CA SER A 31 1.95 -8.11 -1.90
C SER A 31 2.68 -9.20 -1.13
N LEU A 32 3.99 -9.36 -1.38
CA LEU A 32 4.81 -10.33 -0.67
C LEU A 32 4.94 -9.99 0.81
N LEU A 33 5.17 -8.71 1.14
CA LEU A 33 5.26 -8.26 2.53
C LEU A 33 3.94 -8.50 3.28
N PHE A 34 2.81 -8.20 2.66
CA PHE A 34 1.49 -8.48 3.25
C PHE A 34 1.28 -9.97 3.51
N PHE A 35 1.65 -10.83 2.55
CA PHE A 35 1.56 -12.28 2.69
C PHE A 35 2.48 -12.82 3.80
N VAL A 36 3.73 -12.33 3.89
CA VAL A 36 4.67 -12.72 4.95
C VAL A 36 4.13 -12.34 6.33
N ILE A 37 3.53 -11.15 6.47
CA ILE A 37 2.93 -10.72 7.73
C ILE A 37 1.71 -11.57 8.09
N LEU A 38 0.88 -11.95 7.10
CA LEU A 38 -0.23 -12.90 7.33
C LEU A 38 0.27 -14.23 7.91
N LEU A 39 1.32 -14.80 7.32
CA LEU A 39 1.94 -16.03 7.82
C LEU A 39 2.55 -15.84 9.22
N PHE A 40 3.13 -14.67 9.50
CA PHE A 40 3.67 -14.34 10.81
C PHE A 40 2.58 -14.32 11.91
N PHE A 41 1.35 -13.92 11.57
CA PHE A 41 0.19 -13.97 12.47
C PHE A 41 -0.61 -15.29 12.35
N ASP A 42 0.03 -16.36 11.89
CA ASP A 42 -0.51 -17.72 11.84
C ASP A 42 -1.76 -17.87 10.94
N ALA A 43 -1.83 -17.11 9.84
CA ALA A 43 -2.87 -17.30 8.84
C ALA A 43 -2.59 -18.54 7.99
N ASP A 44 -3.41 -19.59 8.15
CA ASP A 44 -3.36 -20.79 7.31
C ASP A 44 -3.97 -20.52 5.92
N ILE A 45 -3.17 -19.92 5.04
CA ILE A 45 -3.57 -19.64 3.66
C ILE A 45 -2.45 -19.93 2.67
N SER A 46 -2.77 -20.67 1.62
CA SER A 46 -1.85 -20.90 0.51
C SER A 46 -1.67 -19.65 -0.34
N ILE A 47 -0.47 -19.45 -0.87
CA ILE A 47 -0.15 -18.28 -1.72
C ILE A 47 -1.10 -18.15 -2.92
N VAL A 48 -1.55 -19.27 -3.47
CA VAL A 48 -2.48 -19.32 -4.61
C VAL A 48 -3.84 -18.70 -4.27
N LYS A 49 -4.31 -18.86 -3.02
CA LYS A 49 -5.54 -18.23 -2.53
C LYS A 49 -5.30 -16.80 -2.06
N ALA A 50 -4.14 -16.53 -1.45
CA ALA A 50 -3.82 -15.21 -0.91
C ALA A 50 -3.60 -14.15 -2.00
N VAL A 51 -2.89 -14.47 -3.09
CA VAL A 51 -2.55 -13.48 -4.13
C VAL A 51 -3.78 -12.81 -4.76
N PRO A 52 -4.84 -13.52 -5.18
CA PRO A 52 -6.06 -12.90 -5.68
C PRO A 52 -6.78 -12.01 -4.66
N LEU A 53 -6.81 -12.41 -3.38
CA LEU A 53 -7.40 -11.64 -2.29
C LEU A 53 -6.64 -10.34 -2.03
N ILE A 54 -5.31 -10.41 -1.98
CA ILE A 54 -4.44 -9.24 -1.82
C ILE A 54 -4.61 -8.28 -3.01
N PHE A 55 -4.72 -8.82 -4.23
CA PHE A 55 -5.01 -8.03 -5.43
C PHE A 55 -6.36 -7.32 -5.34
N ALA A 56 -7.42 -8.06 -5.00
CA ALA A 56 -8.75 -7.49 -4.81
C ALA A 56 -8.76 -6.42 -3.71
N MET A 57 -8.05 -6.66 -2.60
CA MET A 57 -7.92 -5.70 -1.51
C MET A 57 -7.31 -4.39 -1.99
N TYR A 58 -6.14 -4.44 -2.63
CA TYR A 58 -5.48 -3.23 -3.10
C TYR A 58 -6.27 -2.51 -4.19
N LEU A 59 -6.96 -3.25 -5.06
CA LEU A 59 -7.84 -2.69 -6.07
C LEU A 59 -9.00 -1.93 -5.42
N LEU A 60 -9.72 -2.54 -4.48
CA LEU A 60 -10.87 -1.92 -3.82
C LEU A 60 -10.45 -0.70 -3.00
N VAL A 61 -9.36 -0.79 -2.24
CA VAL A 61 -8.83 0.34 -1.47
C VAL A 61 -8.43 1.50 -2.38
N SER A 62 -7.95 1.22 -3.60
CA SER A 62 -7.54 2.28 -4.54
C SER A 62 -8.70 3.12 -5.10
N ILE A 63 -9.92 2.58 -5.05
CA ILE A 63 -11.13 3.28 -5.52
C ILE A 63 -11.61 4.29 -4.48
N VAL A 64 -11.38 4.02 -3.19
CA VAL A 64 -11.90 4.85 -2.11
C VAL A 64 -11.02 6.09 -1.92
N PRO A 65 -11.53 7.31 -2.14
CA PRO A 65 -10.80 8.52 -1.79
C PRO A 65 -10.71 8.61 -0.26
N SER A 66 -9.52 8.41 0.30
CA SER A 66 -9.31 8.38 1.75
C SER A 66 -8.52 9.61 2.23
N PHE A 67 -8.94 10.18 3.37
CA PHE A 67 -8.03 10.98 4.18
C PHE A 67 -7.10 10.05 4.94
N PHE A 68 -5.88 10.51 5.22
CA PHE A 68 -4.82 9.69 5.80
C PHE A 68 -5.23 8.91 7.07
N ILE A 69 -5.99 9.53 7.99
CA ILE A 69 -6.44 8.88 9.23
C ILE A 69 -7.44 7.74 8.96
N PHE A 70 -8.28 7.86 7.92
CA PHE A 70 -9.25 6.83 7.55
C PHE A 70 -8.65 5.72 6.70
N ASP A 71 -7.45 5.91 6.14
CA ASP A 71 -6.79 4.93 5.26
C ASP A 71 -6.61 3.57 5.96
N ILE A 72 -6.22 3.56 7.24
CA ILE A 72 -6.05 2.32 7.99
C ILE A 72 -7.39 1.62 8.28
N ILE A 73 -8.44 2.38 8.58
CA ILE A 73 -9.78 1.84 8.87
C ILE A 73 -10.38 1.23 7.61
N ILE A 74 -10.27 1.93 6.47
CA ILE A 74 -10.78 1.47 5.18
C ILE A 74 -10.04 0.20 4.75
N ARG A 75 -8.70 0.19 4.83
CA ARG A 75 -7.89 -1.01 4.52
C ARG A 75 -8.21 -2.17 5.43
N GLY A 76 -8.36 -1.92 6.73
CA GLY A 76 -8.72 -2.93 7.72
C GLY A 76 -10.06 -3.56 7.41
N GLY A 77 -11.10 -2.76 7.17
CA GLY A 77 -12.44 -3.24 6.84
C GLY A 77 -12.49 -4.04 5.54
N VAL A 78 -11.86 -3.56 4.47
CA VAL A 78 -11.81 -4.27 3.19
C VAL A 78 -11.04 -5.59 3.32
N ALA A 79 -9.92 -5.61 4.06
CA ALA A 79 -9.15 -6.81 4.28
C ALA A 79 -9.93 -7.84 5.10
N VAL A 80 -10.53 -7.45 6.23
CA VAL A 80 -11.34 -8.36 7.06
C VAL A 80 -12.47 -8.96 6.23
N TRP A 81 -13.17 -8.12 5.45
CA TRP A 81 -14.22 -8.61 4.57
C TRP A 81 -13.72 -9.63 3.55
N LEU A 82 -12.62 -9.36 2.84
CA LEU A 82 -12.09 -10.29 1.83
C LEU A 82 -11.53 -11.59 2.45
N PHE A 83 -10.77 -11.49 3.52
CA PHE A 83 -10.10 -12.64 4.13
C PHE A 83 -11.05 -13.52 4.97
N SER A 84 -12.18 -12.96 5.42
CA SER A 84 -13.26 -13.78 6.02
C SER A 84 -13.88 -14.76 5.02
N LEU A 85 -13.85 -14.46 3.70
CA LEU A 85 -14.31 -15.39 2.65
C LEU A 85 -13.49 -16.69 2.60
N VAL A 86 -12.27 -16.69 3.13
CA VAL A 86 -11.38 -17.85 3.20
C VAL A 86 -11.24 -18.36 4.63
N GLY A 87 -12.00 -17.81 5.58
CA GLY A 87 -12.04 -18.28 6.97
C GLY A 87 -10.86 -17.81 7.82
N ILE A 88 -10.13 -16.77 7.42
CA ILE A 88 -9.03 -16.22 8.22
C ILE A 88 -9.58 -15.36 9.34
N ASN A 89 -8.99 -15.49 10.53
CA ASN A 89 -9.40 -14.75 11.72
C ASN A 89 -9.26 -13.23 11.51
N GLU A 90 -10.29 -12.48 11.91
CA GLU A 90 -10.34 -11.03 11.75
C GLU A 90 -9.20 -10.31 12.50
N VAL A 91 -8.84 -10.79 13.69
CA VAL A 91 -7.74 -10.23 14.51
C VAL A 91 -6.41 -10.39 13.78
N THR A 92 -6.15 -11.57 13.21
CA THR A 92 -4.96 -11.84 12.38
C THR A 92 -4.87 -10.86 11.21
N VAL A 93 -5.98 -10.62 10.51
CA VAL A 93 -6.03 -9.70 9.37
C VAL A 93 -5.83 -8.25 9.81
N LEU A 94 -6.47 -7.82 10.90
CA LEU A 94 -6.33 -6.46 11.44
C LEU A 94 -4.89 -6.18 11.90
N CYS A 95 -4.28 -7.12 12.63
CA CYS A 95 -2.88 -7.04 13.04
C CYS A 95 -1.95 -6.96 11.82
N THR A 96 -2.25 -7.72 10.76
CA THR A 96 -1.50 -7.67 9.49
C THR A 96 -1.59 -6.28 8.86
N VAL A 97 -2.79 -5.74 8.69
CA VAL A 97 -3.00 -4.41 8.08
C VAL A 97 -2.32 -3.32 8.92
N PHE A 98 -2.45 -3.37 10.24
CA PHE A 98 -1.83 -2.42 11.15
C PHE A 98 -0.31 -2.46 11.06
N THR A 99 0.29 -3.66 11.08
CA THR A 99 1.74 -3.83 10.96
C THR A 99 2.24 -3.36 9.60
N MET A 100 1.52 -3.69 8.53
CA MET A 100 1.84 -3.24 7.19
C MET A 100 1.83 -1.71 7.08
N TRP A 101 0.83 -1.05 7.68
CA TRP A 101 0.73 0.40 7.71
C TRP A 101 1.82 1.05 8.57
N LEU A 102 2.14 0.48 9.72
CA LEU A 102 3.23 0.94 10.58
C LEU A 102 4.57 0.93 9.82
N LEU A 103 4.86 -0.18 9.14
CA LEU A 103 6.11 -0.36 8.42
C LEU A 103 6.22 0.52 7.17
N ASN A 104 5.15 0.61 6.38
CA ASN A 104 5.20 1.28 5.07
C ASN A 104 4.81 2.76 5.10
N PHE A 105 4.08 3.19 6.13
CA PHE A 105 3.63 4.56 6.25
C PHE A 105 4.27 5.28 7.45
N ILE A 106 4.09 4.77 8.67
CA ILE A 106 4.53 5.48 9.88
C ILE A 106 6.05 5.60 9.92
N LEU A 107 6.79 4.52 9.70
CA LEU A 107 8.26 4.55 9.77
C LEU A 107 8.85 5.61 8.81
N PRO A 108 8.49 5.64 7.51
CA PRO A 108 8.92 6.70 6.61
C PRO A 108 8.50 8.10 7.06
N ALA A 109 7.27 8.25 7.60
CA ALA A 109 6.77 9.54 8.06
C ALA A 109 7.54 10.06 9.29
N LEU A 110 7.92 9.19 10.22
CA LEU A 110 8.74 9.54 11.38
C LEU A 110 10.14 9.99 10.96
N VAL A 111 10.78 9.22 10.08
CA VAL A 111 12.11 9.57 9.54
C VAL A 111 12.04 10.90 8.80
N GLY A 112 11.04 11.09 7.93
CA GLY A 112 10.82 12.35 7.22
C GLY A 112 10.59 13.54 8.16
N SER A 113 9.78 13.34 9.20
CA SER A 113 9.49 14.37 10.20
C SER A 113 10.74 14.81 10.97
N PHE A 114 11.64 13.89 11.29
CA PHE A 114 12.92 14.21 11.91
C PHE A 114 13.77 15.14 11.03
N PHE A 115 13.85 14.88 9.72
CA PHE A 115 14.57 15.74 8.78
C PHE A 115 13.92 17.12 8.63
N VAL A 116 12.58 17.17 8.58
CA VAL A 116 11.83 18.44 8.47
C VAL A 116 12.01 19.28 9.74
N ALA A 117 11.93 18.69 10.93
CA ALA A 117 12.11 19.40 12.18
C ALA A 117 13.53 19.98 12.33
N ARG A 118 14.53 19.35 11.70
CA ARG A 118 15.93 19.80 11.68
C ARG A 118 16.22 20.77 10.53
N TYR A 119 15.28 20.97 9.61
CA TYR A 119 15.44 21.88 8.48
C TYR A 119 15.39 23.33 8.97
N LYS A 120 16.56 23.96 9.08
CA LYS A 120 16.66 25.40 9.38
C LYS A 120 16.50 26.16 8.06
N THR A 121 15.37 26.83 7.87
CA THR A 121 15.20 27.76 6.75
C THR A 121 16.32 28.80 6.83
N ARG A 122 17.21 28.82 5.84
CA ARG A 122 18.16 29.91 5.66
C ARG A 122 17.32 31.11 5.24
N ASN A 123 16.97 31.97 6.19
CA ASN A 123 16.34 33.26 5.89
C ASN A 123 17.28 33.99 4.93
N VAL A 124 16.83 34.13 3.68
CA VAL A 124 17.46 34.98 2.67
C VAL A 124 16.84 36.36 2.80
#